data_AF-A0A2T9ZHA5-F1
#
_entry.id   AF-A0A2T9ZHA5-F1
#
_cell.length_a   1.000
_cell.length_b   1.000
_cell.length_c   1.000
_cell.angle_alpha   90.00
_cell.angle_beta   90.00
_cell.angle_gamma   90.00
#
_symmetry.space_group_name_H-M   'P 1'
#
loop_
_entity.id
_entity.type
_entity.pdbx_description
1 polymer ?
#
loop_
_entity_poly.entity_id
_entity_poly.type
_entity_poly.pdbx_seq_one_letter_code
_entity_poly.pdbx_strand_id
1 'polypeptide(L)'
;MVLEGGFNGRINKLVDGCYSYWVGSVFMILHRALCLDKDSDFLFDRIALQKYILLCSQKPGEGGLCDKPGKRPDYYHTCYCLLGLSLAQNFVYADIPKGNGSGNYKGSTLDYAVCDERAVVYGSLENKVNPIHPTFNISPEKLVNWINYF
;
A
#
# COMPACT_ATOMS: atom_id res chain seq x y z
N MET A 1 7.68 0.41 -25.19
CA MET A 1 8.52 0.51 -23.97
C MET A 1 7.74 -0.22 -22.88
N VAL A 2 8.24 -1.36 -22.39
CA VAL A 2 7.54 -2.08 -21.33
C VAL A 2 7.86 -1.34 -20.03
N LEU A 3 6.86 -0.66 -19.47
CA LEU A 3 7.00 0.06 -18.19
C LEU A 3 7.16 -0.96 -17.07
N GLU A 4 8.08 -0.70 -16.13
CA GLU A 4 8.43 -1.62 -15.05
C GLU A 4 7.27 -1.82 -14.05
N GLY A 5 6.41 -0.81 -13.88
CA GLY A 5 5.23 -0.86 -13.01
C GLY A 5 5.48 -0.61 -11.52
N GLY A 6 6.73 -0.64 -11.06
CA GLY A 6 7.11 -0.25 -9.70
C GLY A 6 7.42 1.25 -9.57
N PHE A 7 7.75 1.69 -8.36
CA PHE A 7 8.12 3.09 -8.07
C PHE A 7 9.63 3.33 -7.98
N ASN A 8 10.04 4.52 -8.35
CA ASN A 8 11.36 5.09 -8.05
C ASN A 8 11.26 6.12 -6.92
N GLY A 9 12.29 6.23 -6.09
CA GLY A 9 12.26 7.16 -4.95
C GLY A 9 12.42 8.63 -5.34
N ARG A 10 13.05 8.90 -6.50
CA ARG A 10 13.35 10.25 -6.99
C ARG A 10 13.46 10.27 -8.51
N ILE A 11 13.19 11.43 -9.10
CA ILE A 11 13.23 11.67 -10.56
C ILE A 11 14.58 11.21 -11.15
N ASN A 12 14.54 10.57 -12.32
CA ASN A 12 15.69 10.03 -13.06
C ASN A 12 16.52 8.97 -12.30
N LYS A 13 15.92 8.28 -11.33
CA LYS A 13 16.48 7.09 -10.68
C LYS A 13 15.70 5.84 -11.07
N LEU A 14 16.34 4.69 -10.91
CA LEU A 14 15.74 3.39 -11.18
C LEU A 14 14.60 3.08 -10.19
N VAL A 15 13.70 2.22 -10.64
CA VAL A 15 12.70 1.54 -9.81
C VAL A 15 13.35 0.71 -8.70
N ASP A 16 12.67 0.58 -7.57
CA ASP A 16 13.07 -0.27 -6.43
C ASP A 16 11.83 -0.77 -5.68
N GLY A 17 11.82 -2.07 -5.36
CA GLY A 17 10.75 -2.77 -4.66
C GLY A 17 10.37 -2.16 -3.32
N CYS A 18 11.31 -1.57 -2.57
CA CYS A 18 10.97 -0.95 -1.29
C CYS A 18 10.09 0.30 -1.46
N TYR A 19 10.17 1.01 -2.59
CA TYR A 19 9.32 2.15 -2.86
C TYR A 19 7.85 1.77 -3.10
N SER A 20 7.56 0.48 -3.30
CA SER A 20 6.18 -0.05 -3.32
C SER A 20 5.39 0.39 -2.09
N TYR A 21 6.03 0.44 -0.92
CA TYR A 21 5.43 1.00 0.28
C TYR A 21 5.70 2.50 0.42
N TRP A 22 6.96 2.95 0.36
CA TRP A 22 7.31 4.35 0.69
C TRP A 22 6.63 5.39 -0.20
N VAL A 23 6.41 5.06 -1.48
CA VAL A 23 5.67 5.91 -2.41
C VAL A 23 4.21 5.51 -2.44
N GLY A 24 3.90 4.20 -2.41
CA GLY A 24 2.53 3.69 -2.42
C GLY A 24 1.65 4.22 -1.28
N SER A 25 2.18 4.32 -0.06
CA SER A 25 1.42 4.80 1.10
C SER A 25 1.08 6.28 1.02
N VAL A 26 1.92 7.08 0.35
CA VAL A 26 1.67 8.51 0.13
C VAL A 26 0.38 8.70 -0.66
N PHE A 27 0.10 7.85 -1.65
CA PHE A 27 -1.15 7.93 -2.40
C PHE A 27 -2.39 7.66 -1.55
N MET A 28 -2.31 6.75 -0.58
CA MET A 28 -3.41 6.48 0.35
C MET A 28 -3.62 7.66 1.32
N ILE A 29 -2.53 8.25 1.79
CA ILE A 29 -2.56 9.45 2.64
C ILE A 29 -3.12 10.64 1.85
N LEU A 30 -2.72 10.82 0.59
CA LEU A 30 -3.23 11.87 -0.30
C LEU A 30 -4.70 11.69 -0.62
N HIS A 31 -5.14 10.46 -0.91
CA HIS A 31 -6.55 10.16 -1.15
C HIS A 31 -7.42 10.66 0.01
N ARG A 32 -6.96 10.43 1.24
CA ARG A 32 -7.61 10.94 2.45
C ARG A 32 -7.47 12.45 2.62
N ALA A 33 -6.27 13.01 2.45
CA ALA A 33 -6.02 14.44 2.61
C ALA A 33 -6.81 15.31 1.63
N LEU A 34 -7.11 14.76 0.45
CA LEU A 34 -7.94 15.36 -0.59
C LEU A 34 -9.44 15.06 -0.42
N CYS A 35 -9.84 14.35 0.64
CA CYS A 35 -11.21 13.93 0.91
C CYS A 35 -11.88 13.22 -0.27
N LEU A 36 -11.12 12.39 -1.00
CA LEU A 36 -11.64 11.64 -2.14
C LEU A 36 -12.65 10.60 -1.68
N ASP A 37 -13.74 10.47 -2.42
CA ASP A 37 -14.80 9.50 -2.13
C ASP A 37 -14.28 8.06 -2.30
N LYS A 38 -14.91 7.10 -1.61
CA LYS A 38 -14.56 5.68 -1.69
C LYS A 38 -14.63 5.11 -3.11
N ASP A 39 -15.37 5.73 -4.02
CA ASP A 39 -15.52 5.29 -5.41
C ASP A 39 -14.48 5.94 -6.35
N SER A 40 -13.65 6.84 -5.84
CA SER A 40 -12.60 7.52 -6.61
C SER A 40 -11.56 6.53 -7.17
N ASP A 41 -10.90 6.95 -8.23
CA ASP A 41 -9.80 6.18 -8.81
C ASP A 41 -8.57 6.19 -7.89
N PHE A 42 -7.75 5.16 -8.01
CA PHE A 42 -6.51 5.07 -7.27
C PHE A 42 -5.49 6.00 -7.91
N LEU A 43 -4.77 6.75 -7.08
CA LEU A 43 -3.74 7.70 -7.55
C LEU A 43 -2.50 7.00 -8.14
N PHE A 44 -2.54 5.66 -8.34
CA PHE A 44 -1.53 4.86 -9.02
C PHE A 44 -2.11 3.56 -9.61
N ASP A 45 -1.41 2.99 -10.60
CA ASP A 45 -1.78 1.69 -11.20
C ASP A 45 -1.43 0.54 -10.25
N ARG A 46 -2.47 0.02 -9.60
CA ARG A 46 -2.36 -1.08 -8.64
C ARG A 46 -1.93 -2.39 -9.28
N ILE A 47 -2.42 -2.71 -10.48
CA ILE A 47 -2.12 -3.97 -11.15
C ILE A 47 -0.67 -3.98 -11.62
N ALA A 48 -0.18 -2.86 -12.15
CA ALA A 48 1.22 -2.70 -12.53
C ALA A 48 2.15 -2.89 -11.33
N LEU A 49 1.82 -2.31 -10.17
CA LEU A 49 2.62 -2.48 -8.96
C LEU A 49 2.62 -3.94 -8.45
N GLN A 50 1.46 -4.61 -8.46
CA GLN A 50 1.38 -6.03 -8.10
C GLN A 50 2.23 -6.89 -9.03
N LYS A 51 2.18 -6.63 -10.35
CA LYS A 51 3.04 -7.31 -11.33
C LYS A 51 4.52 -7.09 -11.05
N TYR A 52 4.94 -5.86 -10.76
CA TYR A 52 6.35 -5.58 -10.44
C TYR A 52 6.81 -6.38 -9.21
N ILE A 53 6.02 -6.37 -8.13
CA ILE A 53 6.38 -7.08 -6.90
C ILE A 53 6.46 -8.60 -7.14
N LEU A 54 5.42 -9.19 -7.75
CA LEU A 54 5.31 -10.64 -7.93
C LEU A 54 6.26 -11.18 -8.99
N LEU A 55 6.50 -10.44 -10.07
CA LEU A 55 7.30 -10.93 -11.20
C LEU A 55 8.76 -10.48 -11.14
N CYS A 56 9.08 -9.35 -10.49
CA CYS A 56 10.43 -8.77 -10.51
C CYS A 56 11.12 -8.74 -9.15
N SER A 57 10.37 -8.63 -8.04
CA SER A 57 10.96 -8.53 -6.71
C SER A 57 11.07 -9.88 -5.98
N GLN A 58 10.31 -10.91 -6.35
CA GLN A 58 10.45 -12.24 -5.73
C GLN A 58 11.73 -12.98 -6.15
N LYS A 59 12.29 -13.80 -5.24
CA LYS A 59 13.43 -14.69 -5.53
C LYS A 59 13.03 -16.17 -5.55
N PRO A 60 12.86 -16.76 -6.74
CA PRO A 60 12.59 -18.18 -6.87
C PRO A 60 13.70 -19.03 -6.24
N GLY A 61 13.31 -20.07 -5.49
CA GLY A 61 14.24 -21.03 -4.87
C GLY A 61 14.94 -20.55 -3.59
N GLU A 62 15.18 -19.25 -3.41
CA GLU A 62 15.81 -18.68 -2.22
C GLU A 62 14.77 -18.12 -1.21
N GLY A 63 13.61 -17.69 -1.70
CA GLY A 63 12.62 -16.99 -0.90
C GLY A 63 12.97 -15.52 -0.65
N GLY A 64 12.04 -14.78 -0.07
CA GLY A 64 12.16 -13.34 0.16
C GLY A 64 11.95 -12.48 -1.08
N LEU A 65 11.93 -11.16 -0.86
CA LEU A 65 11.82 -10.15 -1.91
C LEU A 65 13.02 -9.21 -1.88
N CYS A 66 13.28 -8.57 -3.02
CA CYS A 66 14.45 -7.74 -3.27
C CYS A 66 14.08 -6.41 -3.93
N ASP A 67 15.06 -5.51 -3.98
CA ASP A 67 15.01 -4.25 -4.72
C ASP A 67 14.53 -4.45 -6.17
N LYS A 68 15.29 -5.20 -6.97
CA LYS A 68 15.05 -5.42 -8.41
C LYS A 68 15.75 -6.69 -8.89
N PRO A 69 15.48 -7.18 -10.11
CA PRO A 69 16.21 -8.29 -10.71
C PRO A 69 17.74 -8.09 -10.63
N GLY A 70 18.47 -9.15 -10.30
CA GLY A 70 19.93 -9.13 -10.09
C GLY A 70 20.40 -8.70 -8.69
N LYS A 71 19.52 -8.22 -7.79
CA LYS A 71 19.86 -7.98 -6.37
C LYS A 71 19.53 -9.19 -5.50
N ARG A 72 20.16 -9.32 -4.33
CA ARG A 72 19.82 -10.38 -3.35
C ARG A 72 18.58 -9.99 -2.53
N PRO A 73 17.81 -10.94 -2.01
CA PRO A 73 16.71 -10.64 -1.11
C PRO A 73 17.25 -10.27 0.28
N ASP A 74 16.48 -9.47 1.00
CA ASP A 74 16.76 -9.13 2.40
C ASP A 74 15.46 -8.86 3.16
N TYR A 75 15.54 -8.75 4.50
CA TYR A 75 14.36 -8.54 5.35
C TYR A 75 13.69 -7.19 5.11
N TYR A 76 14.47 -6.17 4.76
CA TYR A 76 13.96 -4.83 4.52
C TYR A 76 13.08 -4.80 3.26
N HIS A 77 13.58 -5.27 2.12
CA HIS A 77 12.84 -5.34 0.87
C HIS A 77 11.69 -6.34 0.96
N THR A 78 11.88 -7.47 1.66
CA THR A 78 10.79 -8.42 1.92
C THR A 78 9.62 -7.72 2.62
N CYS A 79 9.89 -6.98 3.69
CA CYS A 79 8.86 -6.23 4.41
C CYS A 79 8.19 -5.17 3.51
N TYR A 80 8.96 -4.25 2.93
CA TYR A 80 8.39 -3.12 2.20
C TYR A 80 7.75 -3.49 0.85
N CYS A 81 8.19 -4.58 0.21
CA CYS A 81 7.48 -5.11 -0.96
C CYS A 81 6.12 -5.70 -0.56
N LEU A 82 6.04 -6.46 0.55
CA LEU A 82 4.77 -7.04 1.01
C LEU A 82 3.79 -5.97 1.53
N LEU A 83 4.30 -4.95 2.22
CA LEU A 83 3.49 -3.78 2.60
C LEU A 83 2.95 -3.06 1.36
N GLY A 84 3.79 -2.84 0.34
CA GLY A 84 3.35 -2.27 -0.93
C GLY A 84 2.34 -3.15 -1.67
N LEU A 85 2.50 -4.47 -1.62
CA LEU A 85 1.55 -5.43 -2.20
C LEU A 85 0.19 -5.31 -1.51
N SER A 86 0.18 -5.19 -0.17
CA SER A 86 -1.04 -4.98 0.61
C SER A 86 -1.77 -3.69 0.22
N LEU A 87 -1.04 -2.58 0.05
CA LEU A 87 -1.63 -1.32 -0.42
C LEU A 87 -2.16 -1.41 -1.85
N ALA A 88 -1.47 -2.15 -2.72
CA ALA A 88 -1.92 -2.39 -4.09
C ALA A 88 -3.15 -3.31 -4.14
N GLN A 89 -3.39 -4.14 -3.13
CA GLN A 89 -4.51 -5.10 -3.09
C GLN A 89 -5.72 -4.63 -2.32
N ASN A 90 -5.52 -3.85 -1.25
CA ASN A 90 -6.57 -3.42 -0.33
C ASN A 90 -6.80 -1.92 -0.48
N PHE A 91 -8.06 -1.50 -0.55
CA PHE A 91 -8.39 -0.07 -0.53
C PHE A 91 -8.60 0.37 0.91
N VAL A 92 -7.88 1.41 1.32
CA VAL A 92 -8.05 2.01 2.65
C VAL A 92 -8.52 3.44 2.45
N TYR A 93 -9.74 3.73 2.90
CA TYR A 93 -10.37 5.03 2.73
C TYR A 93 -10.63 5.70 4.08
N ALA A 94 -10.86 7.01 4.05
CA ALA A 94 -11.26 7.75 5.23
C ALA A 94 -12.78 7.69 5.37
N ASP A 95 -13.26 7.11 6.46
CA ASP A 95 -14.67 7.20 6.83
C ASP A 95 -14.89 8.56 7.51
N ILE A 96 -15.01 9.62 6.70
CA ILE A 96 -15.27 10.97 7.21
C ILE A 96 -16.79 11.09 7.43
N PRO A 97 -17.28 11.22 8.67
CA PRO A 97 -18.71 11.38 8.91
C PRO A 97 -19.19 12.68 8.24
N LYS A 98 -20.15 12.57 7.32
CA LYS A 98 -20.86 13.72 6.72
C LYS A 98 -21.74 14.39 7.80
N GLY A 99 -21.14 15.15 8.71
CA GLY A 99 -21.84 15.87 9.78
C GLY A 99 -21.59 17.37 9.73
N ASN A 100 -22.67 18.17 9.80
CA ASN A 100 -22.72 19.64 9.81
C ASN A 100 -22.06 20.28 11.06
N GLY A 101 -20.76 20.07 11.27
CA GLY A 101 -20.01 20.70 12.36
C GLY A 101 -18.91 21.60 11.81
N SER A 102 -19.06 22.91 11.99
CA SER A 102 -18.00 23.90 11.79
C SER A 102 -16.86 23.64 12.79
N GLY A 103 -15.81 22.97 12.36
CA GLY A 103 -14.63 22.70 13.18
C GLY A 103 -13.45 22.25 12.32
N ASN A 104 -12.33 22.95 12.46
CA ASN A 104 -11.08 22.76 11.72
C ASN A 104 -10.62 21.29 11.67
N TYR A 105 -10.35 20.79 10.45
CA TYR A 105 -9.68 19.51 10.12
C TYR A 105 -10.08 18.28 10.97
N LYS A 106 -11.24 17.68 10.67
CA LYS A 106 -11.54 16.30 11.09
C LYS A 106 -10.76 15.32 10.22
N GLY A 107 -9.60 14.92 10.69
CA GLY A 107 -8.84 13.86 10.08
C GLY A 107 -7.75 13.35 11.01
N SER A 108 -8.09 12.42 11.88
CA SER A 108 -7.12 11.61 12.61
C SER A 108 -6.47 10.55 11.71
N THR A 109 -5.17 10.31 11.87
CA THR A 109 -4.49 9.17 11.20
C THR A 109 -5.08 7.83 11.58
N LEU A 110 -6.05 7.76 12.49
CA LEU A 110 -6.81 6.57 12.85
C LEU A 110 -8.09 6.37 12.02
N ASP A 111 -8.52 7.40 11.30
CA ASP A 111 -9.76 7.40 10.52
C ASP A 111 -9.54 6.72 9.16
N TYR A 112 -9.10 5.47 9.18
CA TYR A 112 -8.90 4.64 8.00
C TYR A 112 -9.72 3.35 8.14
N ALA A 113 -10.51 3.04 7.12
CA ALA A 113 -11.29 1.80 7.02
C ALA A 113 -10.80 0.99 5.80
N VAL A 114 -10.75 -0.33 5.96
CA VAL A 114 -10.45 -1.25 4.85
C VAL A 114 -11.74 -1.55 4.10
N CYS A 115 -11.74 -1.38 2.77
CA CYS A 115 -12.82 -1.77 1.88
C CYS A 115 -12.44 -3.06 1.14
N ASP A 116 -12.95 -4.20 1.61
CA ASP A 116 -12.71 -5.50 0.96
C ASP A 116 -13.38 -5.61 -0.42
N GLU A 117 -14.48 -4.88 -0.66
CA GLU A 117 -15.25 -4.94 -1.91
C GLU A 117 -14.48 -4.39 -3.11
N ARG A 118 -13.56 -3.45 -2.87
CA ARG A 118 -12.66 -2.87 -3.88
C ARG A 118 -11.26 -3.50 -3.87
N ALA A 119 -11.11 -4.64 -3.19
CA ALA A 119 -9.87 -5.38 -3.23
C ALA A 119 -9.61 -5.92 -4.65
N VAL A 120 -8.38 -5.80 -5.12
CA VAL A 120 -7.97 -6.27 -6.45
C VAL A 120 -6.73 -7.12 -6.28
N VAL A 121 -6.80 -8.38 -6.70
CA VAL A 121 -5.68 -9.32 -6.60
C VAL A 121 -5.28 -9.75 -8.02
N TYR A 122 -4.02 -9.51 -8.36
CA TYR A 122 -3.44 -9.99 -9.62
C TYR A 122 -3.04 -11.46 -9.52
N GLY A 123 -3.55 -12.27 -10.45
CA GLY A 123 -3.27 -13.71 -10.50
C GLY A 123 -4.19 -14.52 -9.59
N SER A 124 -3.62 -15.51 -8.88
CA SER A 124 -4.36 -16.37 -7.95
C SER A 124 -4.83 -15.58 -6.72
N LEU A 125 -5.98 -15.95 -6.16
CA LEU A 125 -6.44 -15.43 -4.86
C LEU A 125 -5.48 -15.78 -3.71
N GLU A 126 -4.64 -16.80 -3.88
CA GLU A 126 -3.56 -17.15 -2.94
C GLU A 126 -2.51 -16.04 -2.81
N ASN A 127 -2.45 -15.10 -3.76
CA ASN A 127 -1.57 -13.93 -3.66
C ASN A 127 -2.11 -12.87 -2.69
N LYS A 128 -3.34 -13.00 -2.18
CA LYS A 128 -3.93 -12.01 -1.27
C LYS A 128 -3.13 -11.93 0.03
N VAL A 129 -2.70 -10.72 0.40
CA VAL A 129 -2.06 -10.43 1.69
C VAL A 129 -2.98 -9.60 2.58
N ASN A 130 -2.77 -9.69 3.89
CA ASN A 130 -3.56 -8.95 4.88
C ASN A 130 -3.45 -7.43 4.67
N PRO A 131 -4.53 -6.67 4.92
CA PRO A 131 -4.50 -5.22 4.87
C PRO A 131 -3.57 -4.64 5.94
N ILE A 132 -2.96 -3.50 5.62
CA ILE A 132 -2.11 -2.74 6.54
C ILE A 132 -2.60 -1.31 6.67
N HIS A 133 -2.35 -0.71 7.83
CA HIS A 133 -2.64 0.69 8.05
C HIS A 133 -1.61 1.57 7.32
N PRO A 134 -2.02 2.48 6.41
CA PRO A 134 -1.09 3.18 5.51
C PRO A 134 -0.12 4.13 6.23
N THR A 135 -0.43 4.58 7.45
CA THR A 135 0.47 5.41 8.27
C THR A 135 1.36 4.59 9.24
N PHE A 136 0.87 3.47 9.78
CA PHE A 136 1.52 2.77 10.89
C PHE A 136 2.16 1.44 10.50
N ASN A 137 1.88 0.92 9.29
CA ASN A 137 2.50 -0.28 8.71
C ASN A 137 2.28 -1.57 9.48
N ILE A 138 1.24 -1.58 10.30
CA ILE A 138 0.78 -2.74 11.04
C ILE A 138 -0.65 -3.07 10.62
N SER A 139 -1.14 -4.24 10.98
CA SER A 139 -2.53 -4.58 10.68
C SER A 139 -3.48 -3.61 11.42
N PRO A 140 -4.60 -3.21 10.80
CA PRO A 140 -5.58 -2.33 11.44
C PRO A 140 -6.06 -2.87 12.80
N GLU A 141 -6.28 -4.18 12.91
CA GLU A 141 -6.67 -4.83 14.18
C GLU A 141 -5.63 -4.63 15.29
N LYS A 142 -4.33 -4.79 14.97
CA LYS A 142 -3.26 -4.60 15.96
C LYS A 142 -3.13 -3.14 16.37
N LEU A 143 -3.37 -2.20 15.46
CA LEU A 143 -3.41 -0.78 15.77
C LEU A 143 -4.56 -0.44 16.73
N VAL A 144 -5.78 -0.93 16.46
CA VAL A 144 -6.95 -0.72 17.32
C VAL A 144 -6.70 -1.30 18.72
N ASN A 145 -6.18 -2.53 18.80
CA ASN A 145 -5.84 -3.16 20.07
C ASN A 145 -4.76 -2.37 20.84
N TRP A 146 -3.75 -1.86 20.14
CA TRP A 146 -2.70 -1.05 20.75
C TRP A 146 -3.26 0.26 21.32
N ILE A 147 -4.11 0.97 20.56
CA ILE A 147 -4.70 2.24 20.98
C ILE A 147 -5.67 2.04 22.14
N ASN A 148 -6.52 1.01 22.10
CA ASN A 148 -7.51 0.77 23.16
C ASN A 148 -6.88 0.31 24.49
N TYR A 149 -5.65 -0.17 24.45
CA TYR A 149 -4.93 -0.58 25.65
C TYR A 149 -4.40 0.61 26.46
N PHE A 150 -4.06 1.72 25.80
CA PHE A 150 -3.48 2.93 26.41
C PHE A 150 -4.54 4.03 26.60
#